data_AF-A0A5K0YFE3-F1
#
_entry.id   AF-A0A5K0YFE3-F1
#
_cell.length_a   1.000
_cell.length_b   1.000
_cell.length_c   1.000
_cell.angle_alpha   90.00
_cell.angle_beta   90.00
_cell.angle_gamma   90.00
#
_symmetry.space_group_name_H-M   'P 1'
#
loop_
_entity.id
_entity.type
_entity.pdbx_description
1 polymer ?
#
loop_
_entity_poly.entity_id
_entity_poly.type
_entity_poly.pdbx_seq_one_letter_code
_entity_poly.pdbx_strand_id
1 'polypeptide(L)' 'VGMSIDPKLLISNFPVITGILALLIFGKTILVALVGRAFGISTIAALRVGLLLAPGGEFAFVAFGEAVNQ' A
#
# COMPACT_ATOMS: atom_id res chain seq x y z
N VAL A 1 13.56 10.66 -1.32
CA VAL A 1 12.48 11.23 -2.16
C VAL A 1 11.36 11.75 -1.25
N GLY A 2 11.48 12.99 -0.78
CA GLY A 2 10.61 13.54 0.27
C GLY A 2 10.06 14.93 -0.06
N MET A 3 10.04 15.31 -1.34
CA MET A 3 9.76 16.68 -1.75
C MET A 3 8.83 16.68 -2.96
N SER A 4 7.52 16.53 -2.69
CA SER A 4 6.39 17.02 -3.49
C SER A 4 5.03 16.64 -2.86
N ILE A 5 4.98 16.34 -1.55
CA ILE A 5 3.68 16.19 -0.89
C ILE A 5 3.16 17.61 -0.66
N ASP A 6 2.33 18.07 -1.58
CA ASP A 6 1.66 19.35 -1.44
C ASP A 6 0.63 19.24 -0.30
N PRO A 7 0.84 19.90 0.86
CA PRO A 7 -0.01 19.73 2.04
C PRO A 7 -1.46 20.13 1.73
N LYS A 8 -1.63 21.05 0.78
CA LYS A 8 -2.92 21.52 0.32
C LYS A 8 -3.68 20.45 -0.46
N LEU A 9 -2.99 19.65 -1.26
CA LEU A 9 -3.55 18.50 -1.97
C LEU A 9 -3.94 17.38 -1.00
N LEU A 10 -3.12 17.16 0.03
CA LEU A 10 -3.36 16.15 1.06
C LEU A 10 -4.61 16.46 1.88
N ILE A 11 -4.82 17.72 2.28
CA ILE A 11 -6.02 18.13 3.01
C ILE A 11 -7.26 18.14 2.11
N SER A 12 -7.15 18.66 0.88
CA SER A 12 -8.28 18.75 -0.05
C SER A 12 -8.80 17.39 -0.53
N ASN A 13 -7.92 16.40 -0.66
CA ASN A 13 -8.26 15.05 -1.11
C ASN A 13 -8.09 14.01 -0.01
N PHE A 14 -8.12 14.42 1.26
CA PHE A 14 -7.89 13.54 2.40
C PHE A 14 -8.74 12.26 2.39
N PRO A 15 -10.05 12.29 2.06
CA PRO A 15 -10.87 11.08 2.00
C PRO A 15 -10.44 10.12 0.87
N VAL A 16 -10.01 10.67 -0.26
CA VAL A 16 -9.56 9.88 -1.42
C VAL A 16 -8.22 9.23 -1.12
N ILE A 17 -7.27 10.00 -0.55
CA ILE A 17 -5.95 9.52 -0.19
C ILE A 17 -6.04 8.45 0.89
N THR A 18 -6.82 8.67 1.95
CA THR A 18 -7.03 7.66 3.01
C THR A 18 -7.76 6.43 2.48
N GLY A 19 -8.74 6.60 1.59
CA GLY A 19 -9.43 5.49 0.92
C GLY A 19 -8.48 4.63 0.08
N ILE A 20 -7.63 5.24 -0.74
CA ILE A 20 -6.62 4.52 -1.55
C ILE A 20 -5.59 3.84 -0.66
N LEU A 21 -5.10 4.50 0.38
CA LEU A 21 -4.17 3.91 1.34
C LEU A 21 -4.78 2.72 2.07
N ALA A 22 -6.03 2.84 2.53
CA ALA A 22 -6.76 1.74 3.15
C ALA A 22 -6.92 0.58 2.16
N LEU A 23 -7.36 0.86 0.94
CA LEU A 23 -7.51 -0.16 -0.10
C LEU A 23 -6.19 -0.87 -0.42
N LEU A 24 -5.09 -0.14 -0.49
CA LEU A 24 -3.76 -0.68 -0.73
C LEU A 24 -3.32 -1.59 0.43
N ILE A 25 -3.44 -1.12 1.67
CA ILE A 25 -3.01 -1.89 2.85
C ILE A 25 -3.90 -3.12 3.04
N PHE A 26 -5.21 -2.95 3.10
CA PHE A 26 -6.16 -4.05 3.33
C PHE A 26 -6.18 -5.02 2.14
N GLY A 27 -6.23 -4.50 0.91
CA GLY A 27 -6.26 -5.33 -0.29
C GLY A 27 -5.02 -6.21 -0.41
N LYS A 28 -3.83 -5.63 -0.23
CA LYS A 28 -2.57 -6.39 -0.29
C LYS A 28 -2.43 -7.35 0.88
N THR A 29 -2.85 -6.97 2.09
CA THR A 29 -2.85 -7.86 3.25
C THR A 29 -3.76 -9.07 3.04
N ILE A 30 -4.98 -8.87 2.53
CA ILE A 30 -5.93 -9.96 2.25
C ILE A 30 -5.37 -10.88 1.18
N LEU A 31 -4.82 -10.34 0.08
CA LEU A 31 -4.21 -11.13 -0.99
C LEU A 31 -3.05 -11.97 -0.46
N VAL A 32 -2.12 -11.37 0.27
CA VAL A 32 -0.97 -12.09 0.85
C VAL A 32 -1.42 -13.12 1.89
N ALA A 33 -2.43 -12.80 2.70
CA ALA A 33 -2.98 -13.74 3.67
C ALA A 33 -3.65 -14.94 3.01
N LEU A 34 -4.43 -14.73 1.94
CA LEU A 34 -5.07 -15.79 1.16
C LEU A 34 -4.03 -16.69 0.49
N VAL A 35 -3.01 -16.10 -0.13
CA VAL A 35 -1.89 -16.83 -0.74
C VAL A 35 -1.15 -17.63 0.34
N GLY A 36 -0.77 -17.00 1.45
CA GLY A 36 -0.10 -17.70 2.56
C GLY A 36 -0.90 -18.88 3.09
N ARG A 37 -2.23 -18.74 3.17
CA ARG A 37 -3.12 -19.84 3.58
C ARG A 37 -3.15 -20.98 2.56
N ALA A 38 -3.13 -20.68 1.26
CA ALA A 38 -3.06 -21.68 0.20
C ALA A 38 -1.78 -22.53 0.26
N PHE A 39 -0.68 -21.96 0.79
CA PHE A 39 0.58 -22.65 1.04
C PHE A 39 0.68 -23.31 2.43
N GLY A 40 -0.41 -23.35 3.21
CA GLY A 40 -0.43 -24.02 4.52
C GLY A 40 0.16 -23.21 5.68
N ILE A 41 0.40 -21.90 5.49
CA ILE A 41 0.86 -21.00 6.56
C ILE A 41 -0.30 -20.74 7.53
N SER A 42 -0.02 -20.70 8.83
CA SER A 42 -1.02 -20.37 9.85
C SER A 42 -1.60 -18.96 9.60
N THR A 43 -2.91 -18.80 9.83
CA THR A 43 -3.63 -17.53 9.55
C THR A 43 -2.96 -16.32 10.22
N ILE A 44 -2.42 -16.51 11.43
CA ILE A 44 -1.73 -15.46 12.20
C ILE A 44 -0.42 -15.07 11.51
N ALA A 45 0.37 -16.04 11.04
CA ALA A 45 1.61 -15.77 10.32
C ALA A 45 1.34 -15.14 8.95
N ALA A 46 0.31 -15.60 8.23
CA ALA A 46 -0.07 -15.05 6.93
C ALA A 46 -0.54 -13.59 7.04
N LEU A 47 -1.33 -13.25 8.06
CA LEU A 47 -1.74 -11.87 8.35
C LEU A 47 -0.54 -10.99 8.73
N ARG A 48 0.39 -11.50 9.54
CA ARG A 48 1.60 -10.76 9.95
C ARG A 48 2.48 -10.42 8.75
N VAL A 49 2.72 -11.40 7.87
CA VAL A 49 3.48 -11.19 6.63
C VAL A 49 2.73 -10.25 5.69
N GLY A 50 1.41 -10.39 5.57
CA GLY A 50 0.57 -9.49 4.79
C GLY A 50 0.67 -8.03 5.24
N LEU A 51 0.56 -7.78 6.55
CA LEU A 51 0.68 -6.44 7.12
C LEU A 51 2.09 -5.86 7.03
N LEU A 52 3.14 -6.68 7.11
CA LEU A 52 4.53 -6.23 6.97
C LEU A 52 4.88 -5.86 5.52
N LEU A 53 4.27 -6.55 4.55
CA LEU A 53 4.47 -6.29 3.11
C LEU A 53 3.46 -5.28 2.52
N ALA A 54 2.39 -4.99 3.25
CA ALA A 54 1.34 -4.07 2.82
C ALA A 54 1.83 -2.63 2.57
N PRO A 55 2.71 -2.01 3.39
CA PRO A 55 3.20 -0.66 3.14
C PRO A 55 3.93 -0.59 1.80
N GLY A 56 3.59 0.43 1.00
CA GLY A 56 4.35 0.76 -0.21
C GLY A 56 5.72 1.33 0.15
N GLY A 57 6.79 0.70 -0.30
CA GLY A 57 8.16 1.20 -0.14
C GLY A 57 8.49 2.33 -1.12
N GLU A 58 9.72 2.83 -1.04
CA GLU A 58 10.19 3.99 -1.82
C GLU A 58 10.04 3.85 -3.35
N PHE A 59 9.97 2.61 -3.84
CA PHE A 59 9.73 2.29 -5.26
C PHE A 59 8.37 2.76 -5.79
N ALA A 60 7.35 2.91 -4.93
CA ALA A 60 6.06 3.44 -5.35
C ALA A 60 6.19 4.88 -5.86
N PHE A 61 7.09 5.68 -5.28
CA PHE A 61 7.37 7.04 -5.72
C PHE A 61 8.13 7.08 -7.04
N VAL A 62 9.00 6.09 -7.29
CA VAL A 62 9.71 5.96 -8.58
C VAL A 62 8.71 5.63 -9.69
N ALA A 63 7.84 4.63 -9.48
CA ALA A 63 6.83 4.26 -10.47
C ALA A 63 5.82 5.39 -10.73
N PHE A 64 5.44 6.15 -9.70
CA PHE A 64 4.58 7.31 -9.85
C PHE A 64 5.28 8.45 -10.61
N GLY A 65 6.56 8.70 -10.30
CA GLY A 65 7.38 9.68 -11.02
C GLY A 65 7.49 9.35 -12.51
N GLU A 66 7.73 8.08 -12.84
CA GLU A 66 7.73 7.61 -14.23
C GLU A 66 6.36 7.76 -14.90
N ALA A 67 5.27 7.42 -14.21
CA ALA A 67 3.92 7.52 -14.75
C ALA A 67 3.44 8.98 -14.97
N VAL A 68 3.96 9.94 -14.21
CA VAL A 68 3.64 11.37 -14.35
C VAL A 68 4.56 12.08 -15.35
N ASN A 69 5.72 11.52 -15.64
CA ASN A 69 6.69 12.05 -16.61
C ASN A 69 6.48 11.53 -18.04
N GLN A 70 5.48 10.67 -18.26
CA GLN A 70 4.94 10.28 -19.57
C GLN A 70 3.72 11.13 -19.92
#